data_AF-A0A2R6FA65-F1
#
_entry.id   AF-A0A2R6FA65-F1
#
_cell.length_a   1.000
_cell.length_b   1.000
_cell.length_c   1.000
_cell.angle_alpha   90.00
_cell.angle_beta   90.00
_cell.angle_gamma   90.00
#
_symmetry.space_group_name_H-M   'P 1'
#
loop_
_entity.id
_entity.type
_entity.pdbx_description
1 polymer ?
#
loop_
_entity_poly.entity_id
_entity_poly.type
_entity_poly.pdbx_seq_one_letter_code
_entity_poly.pdbx_strand_id
1 'polypeptide(L)'
;MNEAAEKGEISEADKDAITEFLDAKDSENIAVNDPNGRPKSASTLYQYAKNLRIAAERADPPLSDTTASEINSYLQGCLSGTPPAAPDGGLSSNTVKTYAGNLRVFYRYHSALGVNPEAIAMPQGDDPQVDPSDMFTPEEIQDLRDACTNARDECLLELMLNTGQRVRAIQTLRIKDVFPEAGRYRLNPEADGLKSAEGRRPLLGAQNAVRDWAEKHPQSDNPDAYLLTRLPSYADPNGNTERDGPDEALGQQAIRGALQRIAARAGR
;
A
#
# COMPACT_ATOMS: atom_id res chain seq x y z
N MET A 1 -9.31 1.28 19.26
CA MET A 1 -10.73 1.63 19.49
C MET A 1 -11.04 1.55 20.97
N ASN A 2 -10.86 0.41 21.63
CA ASN A 2 -11.09 0.28 23.09
C ASN A 2 -10.36 1.36 23.91
N GLU A 3 -9.06 1.53 23.70
CA GLU A 3 -8.29 2.57 24.43
C GLU A 3 -8.81 4.00 24.18
N ALA A 4 -9.26 4.32 22.96
CA ALA A 4 -9.81 5.65 22.64
C ALA A 4 -11.18 5.85 23.30
N ALA A 5 -12.01 4.82 23.35
CA ALA A 5 -13.31 4.87 24.03
C ALA A 5 -13.16 4.96 25.55
N GLU A 6 -12.23 4.20 26.14
CA GLU A 6 -11.89 4.26 27.57
C GLU A 6 -11.39 5.65 28.00
N LYS A 7 -10.71 6.38 27.10
CA LYS A 7 -10.28 7.77 27.31
C LYS A 7 -11.38 8.80 27.05
N GLY A 8 -12.55 8.37 26.56
CA GLY A 8 -13.65 9.27 26.17
C GLY A 8 -13.38 10.08 24.90
N GLU A 9 -12.40 9.66 24.09
CA GLU A 9 -12.05 10.31 22.81
C GLU A 9 -13.05 9.94 21.70
N ILE A 10 -13.74 8.81 21.82
CA ILE A 10 -14.84 8.39 20.94
C ILE A 10 -16.03 7.97 21.79
N SER A 11 -17.25 8.16 21.27
CA SER A 11 -18.46 7.67 21.92
C SER A 11 -18.51 6.13 21.89
N GLU A 12 -19.15 5.50 22.89
CA GLU A 12 -19.37 4.03 22.85
C GLU A 12 -20.24 3.64 21.65
N ALA A 13 -21.19 4.48 21.24
CA ALA A 13 -22.02 4.24 20.07
C ALA A 13 -21.20 4.23 18.77
N ASP A 14 -20.24 5.15 18.60
CA ASP A 14 -19.33 5.17 17.45
C ASP A 14 -18.42 3.94 17.46
N LYS A 15 -17.89 3.58 18.63
CA LYS A 15 -17.06 2.39 18.80
C LYS A 15 -17.83 1.13 18.38
N ASP A 16 -19.03 0.94 18.90
CA ASP A 16 -19.85 -0.23 18.59
C ASP A 16 -20.20 -0.28 17.10
N ALA A 17 -20.64 0.85 16.52
CA ALA A 17 -20.97 0.92 15.10
C ALA A 17 -19.76 0.66 14.19
N ILE A 18 -18.58 1.19 14.53
CA ILE A 18 -17.36 0.96 13.75
C ILE A 18 -16.91 -0.51 13.88
N THR A 19 -16.95 -1.11 15.07
CA THR A 19 -16.57 -2.52 15.25
C THR A 19 -17.50 -3.43 14.48
N GLU A 20 -18.82 -3.23 14.59
CA GLU A 20 -19.81 -4.01 13.83
C GLU A 20 -19.57 -3.89 12.32
N PHE A 21 -19.30 -2.67 11.83
CA PHE A 21 -18.98 -2.45 10.42
C PHE A 21 -17.71 -3.20 9.98
N LEU A 22 -16.66 -3.23 10.81
CA LEU A 22 -15.42 -3.93 10.50
C LEU A 22 -15.65 -5.45 10.47
N ASP A 23 -16.38 -5.97 11.46
CA ASP A 23 -16.76 -7.38 11.54
C ASP A 23 -17.56 -7.82 10.32
N ALA A 24 -18.53 -7.01 9.87
CA ALA A 24 -19.34 -7.29 8.68
C ALA A 24 -18.53 -7.34 7.37
N LYS A 25 -17.32 -6.77 7.36
CA LYS A 25 -16.43 -6.70 6.19
C LYS A 25 -15.28 -7.70 6.27
N ASP A 26 -15.11 -8.40 7.38
CA ASP A 26 -14.08 -9.41 7.56
C ASP A 26 -14.52 -10.75 6.96
N SER A 27 -13.69 -11.36 6.11
CA SER A 27 -14.02 -12.65 5.50
C SER A 27 -14.01 -13.80 6.51
N GLU A 28 -13.26 -13.65 7.60
CA GLU A 28 -13.15 -14.68 8.64
C GLU A 28 -14.27 -14.58 9.68
N ASN A 29 -14.98 -13.45 9.72
CA ASN A 29 -16.09 -13.24 10.65
C ASN A 29 -17.42 -13.64 9.99
N ILE A 30 -17.96 -14.78 10.44
CA ILE A 30 -19.25 -15.30 9.97
C ILE A 30 -20.45 -14.82 10.80
N ALA A 31 -20.20 -14.12 11.92
CA ALA A 31 -21.23 -13.74 12.88
C ALA A 31 -21.99 -12.48 12.44
N VAL A 32 -21.32 -11.59 11.71
CA VAL A 32 -21.90 -10.34 11.19
C VAL A 32 -21.84 -10.39 9.68
N ASN A 33 -23.01 -10.28 9.03
CA ASN A 33 -23.12 -10.39 7.59
C ASN A 33 -23.44 -9.02 6.98
N ASP A 34 -22.69 -8.59 5.97
CA ASP A 34 -23.13 -7.53 5.06
C ASP A 34 -23.74 -8.16 3.79
N PRO A 35 -25.07 -8.30 3.71
CA PRO A 35 -25.74 -8.94 2.57
C PRO A 35 -25.52 -8.17 1.26
N ASN A 36 -25.11 -6.89 1.32
CA ASN A 36 -24.91 -6.03 0.16
C ASN A 36 -23.42 -5.74 -0.09
N GLY A 37 -22.53 -6.29 0.73
CA GLY A 37 -21.10 -6.03 0.71
C GLY A 37 -20.27 -7.24 0.36
N ARG A 38 -19.09 -6.98 -0.22
CA ARG A 38 -18.05 -8.01 -0.33
C ARG A 38 -17.10 -7.87 0.84
N PRO A 39 -16.60 -9.00 1.39
CA PRO A 39 -15.49 -8.98 2.33
C PRO A 39 -14.30 -8.20 1.79
N LYS A 40 -13.49 -7.66 2.70
CA LYS A 40 -12.35 -6.79 2.40
C LYS A 40 -11.06 -7.39 2.91
N SER A 41 -9.97 -7.13 2.20
CA SER A 41 -8.63 -7.51 2.65
C SER A 41 -8.29 -6.88 4.01
N ALA A 42 -7.42 -7.54 4.78
CA ALA A 42 -6.92 -7.03 6.06
C ALA A 42 -6.38 -5.59 5.99
N SER A 43 -5.66 -5.24 4.90
CA SER A 43 -5.16 -3.87 4.69
C SER A 43 -6.29 -2.84 4.51
N THR A 44 -7.39 -3.23 3.87
CA THR A 44 -8.57 -2.36 3.72
C THR A 44 -9.32 -2.21 5.05
N LEU A 45 -9.47 -3.29 5.82
CA LEU A 45 -10.07 -3.25 7.16
C LEU A 45 -9.25 -2.36 8.10
N TYR A 46 -7.93 -2.50 8.11
CA TYR A 46 -7.05 -1.60 8.84
C TYR A 46 -7.25 -0.14 8.45
N GLN A 47 -7.38 0.14 7.14
CA GLN A 47 -7.60 1.50 6.64
C GLN A 47 -8.98 2.06 7.04
N TYR A 48 -10.02 1.23 7.05
CA TYR A 48 -11.34 1.59 7.58
C TYR A 48 -11.27 1.89 9.07
N ALA A 49 -10.72 0.97 9.86
CA ALA A 49 -10.58 1.11 11.32
C ALA A 49 -9.82 2.40 11.67
N LYS A 50 -8.68 2.64 11.01
CA LYS A 50 -7.88 3.85 11.22
C LYS A 50 -8.66 5.12 10.90
N ASN A 51 -9.27 5.21 9.72
CA ASN A 51 -9.89 6.45 9.27
C ASN A 51 -11.21 6.74 10.00
N LEU A 52 -12.02 5.72 10.26
CA LEU A 52 -13.27 5.88 11.00
C LEU A 52 -13.00 6.24 12.46
N ARG A 53 -11.97 5.65 13.08
CA ARG A 53 -11.54 6.05 14.43
C ARG A 53 -11.12 7.52 14.46
N ILE A 54 -10.26 7.96 13.53
CA ILE A 54 -9.84 9.36 13.43
C ILE A 54 -11.03 10.30 13.20
N ALA A 55 -12.03 9.88 12.42
CA ALA A 55 -13.25 10.65 12.22
C ALA A 55 -14.09 10.73 13.49
N ALA A 56 -14.30 9.61 14.19
CA ALA A 56 -15.01 9.57 15.47
C ALA A 56 -14.33 10.41 16.57
N GLU A 57 -12.99 10.46 16.56
CA GLU A 57 -12.21 11.28 17.52
C GLU A 57 -12.34 12.79 17.26
N ARG A 58 -12.76 13.21 16.06
CA ARG A 58 -12.60 14.61 15.60
C ARG A 58 -13.88 15.24 15.06
N ALA A 59 -14.86 14.44 14.66
CA ALA A 59 -16.17 14.92 14.27
C ALA A 59 -16.96 15.28 15.53
N ASP A 60 -17.66 16.40 15.45
CA ASP A 60 -18.61 16.84 16.47
C ASP A 60 -19.83 17.39 15.73
N PRO A 61 -21.02 16.78 15.85
CA PRO A 61 -21.38 15.63 16.72
C PRO A 61 -20.74 14.26 16.37
N PRO A 62 -20.87 13.23 17.23
CA PRO A 62 -20.40 11.86 16.97
C PRO A 62 -20.99 11.24 15.69
N LEU A 63 -20.29 10.27 15.10
CA LEU A 63 -20.71 9.64 13.83
C LEU A 63 -22.06 8.91 13.92
N SER A 64 -22.43 8.44 15.11
CA SER A 64 -23.71 7.79 15.39
C SER A 64 -24.89 8.75 15.49
N ASP A 65 -24.64 10.06 15.63
CA ASP A 65 -25.67 11.09 15.83
C ASP A 65 -25.31 12.37 15.07
N THR A 66 -25.21 12.24 13.75
CA THR A 66 -24.80 13.35 12.87
C THR A 66 -25.60 13.37 11.57
N THR A 67 -25.40 14.42 10.78
CA THR A 67 -26.00 14.65 9.47
C THR A 67 -24.93 14.67 8.38
N ALA A 68 -25.36 14.47 7.12
CA ALA A 68 -24.45 14.63 5.98
C ALA A 68 -23.82 16.04 5.91
N SER A 69 -24.54 17.07 6.37
CA SER A 69 -24.02 18.44 6.39
C SER A 69 -22.89 18.61 7.39
N GLU A 70 -23.01 18.04 8.59
CA GLU A 70 -21.97 18.07 9.62
C GLU A 70 -20.74 17.26 9.20
N ILE A 71 -20.95 16.10 8.58
CA ILE A 71 -19.86 15.32 7.98
C ILE A 71 -19.14 16.11 6.88
N ASN A 72 -19.88 16.85 6.04
CA ASN A 72 -19.26 17.71 5.03
C ASN A 72 -18.48 18.86 5.66
N SER A 73 -18.98 19.46 6.74
CA SER A 73 -18.24 20.48 7.52
C SER A 73 -16.96 19.91 8.13
N TYR A 74 -17.00 18.69 8.67
CA TYR A 74 -15.82 17.98 9.16
C TYR A 74 -14.79 17.75 8.04
N LEU A 75 -15.22 17.23 6.88
CA LEU A 75 -14.34 17.01 5.72
C LEU A 75 -13.75 18.32 5.19
N GLN A 76 -14.52 19.40 5.20
CA GLN A 76 -14.04 20.73 4.85
C GLN A 76 -12.99 21.23 5.85
N GLY A 77 -13.21 21.01 7.15
CA GLY A 77 -12.23 21.30 8.20
C GLY A 77 -10.93 20.51 8.04
N CYS A 78 -11.02 19.25 7.58
CA CYS A 78 -9.85 18.45 7.24
C CYS A 78 -9.05 19.06 6.06
N LEU A 79 -9.71 19.65 5.06
CA LEU A 79 -9.05 20.34 3.95
C LEU A 79 -8.42 21.66 4.39
N SER A 80 -9.13 22.45 5.20
CA SER A 80 -8.67 23.80 5.59
C SER A 80 -7.67 23.80 6.74
N GLY A 81 -7.50 22.68 7.46
CA GLY A 81 -6.64 22.62 8.64
C GLY A 81 -7.27 23.30 9.84
N THR A 82 -8.54 22.99 10.11
CA THR A 82 -9.27 23.55 11.24
C THR A 82 -9.29 22.52 12.37
N PRO A 83 -8.60 22.76 13.51
CA PRO A 83 -8.68 21.87 14.67
C PRO A 83 -10.13 21.78 15.19
N PRO A 84 -10.59 20.60 15.66
CA PRO A 84 -9.86 19.33 15.79
C PRO A 84 -9.78 18.50 14.50
N ALA A 85 -10.44 18.89 13.41
CA ALA A 85 -10.55 18.10 12.19
C ALA A 85 -9.19 17.81 11.54
N ALA A 86 -8.29 18.80 11.48
CA ALA A 86 -6.91 18.63 11.05
C ALA A 86 -5.97 19.67 11.69
N PRO A 87 -4.64 19.37 11.76
CA PRO A 87 -3.62 20.37 12.10
C PRO A 87 -3.58 21.53 11.10
N ASP A 88 -2.91 22.63 11.51
CA ASP A 88 -2.67 23.78 10.66
C ASP A 88 -2.07 23.37 9.30
N GLY A 89 -2.63 23.91 8.22
CA GLY A 89 -2.24 23.58 6.84
C GLY A 89 -3.04 22.47 6.18
N GLY A 90 -3.92 21.77 6.91
CA GLY A 90 -4.88 20.83 6.35
C GLY A 90 -4.29 19.52 5.85
N LEU A 91 -5.15 18.67 5.30
CA LEU A 91 -4.80 17.39 4.68
C LEU A 91 -4.89 17.49 3.16
N SER A 92 -4.10 16.67 2.44
CA SER A 92 -4.20 16.59 0.97
C SER A 92 -5.61 16.22 0.52
N SER A 93 -6.02 16.70 -0.65
CA SER A 93 -7.36 16.43 -1.19
C SER A 93 -7.59 14.94 -1.37
N ASN A 94 -6.56 14.19 -1.79
CA ASN A 94 -6.62 12.74 -1.89
C ASN A 94 -6.79 12.03 -0.53
N THR A 95 -6.20 12.55 0.55
CA THR A 95 -6.43 12.04 1.91
C THR A 95 -7.88 12.25 2.32
N VAL A 96 -8.42 13.47 2.15
CA VAL A 96 -9.81 13.78 2.51
C VAL A 96 -10.81 13.00 1.65
N LYS A 97 -10.50 12.82 0.35
CA LYS A 97 -11.28 11.96 -0.55
C LYS A 97 -11.32 10.51 -0.07
N THR A 98 -10.23 10.01 0.50
CA THR A 98 -10.18 8.67 1.12
C THR A 98 -11.05 8.61 2.37
N TYR A 99 -11.04 9.67 3.21
CA TYR A 99 -11.91 9.75 4.40
C TYR A 99 -13.39 9.77 4.00
N ALA A 100 -13.76 10.64 3.06
CA ALA A 100 -15.11 10.73 2.52
C ALA A 100 -15.58 9.39 1.95
N GLY A 101 -14.73 8.70 1.16
CA GLY A 101 -15.04 7.37 0.64
C GLY A 101 -15.31 6.34 1.73
N ASN A 102 -14.51 6.33 2.80
CA ASN A 102 -14.70 5.41 3.92
C ASN A 102 -15.99 5.70 4.70
N LEU A 103 -16.28 6.98 4.97
CA LEU A 103 -17.53 7.40 5.62
C LEU A 103 -18.76 7.02 4.78
N ARG A 104 -18.69 7.19 3.46
CA ARG A 104 -19.78 6.76 2.55
C ARG A 104 -20.04 5.26 2.60
N VAL A 105 -19.00 4.43 2.73
CA VAL A 105 -19.17 2.98 2.86
C VAL A 105 -19.73 2.62 4.23
N PHE A 106 -19.27 3.30 5.29
CA PHE A 106 -19.78 3.14 6.66
C PHE A 106 -21.27 3.47 6.76
N TYR A 107 -21.72 4.64 6.30
CA TYR A 107 -23.13 5.02 6.34
C TYR A 107 -24.02 4.24 5.36
N ARG A 108 -23.43 3.64 4.32
CA ARG A 108 -24.17 2.70 3.46
C ARG A 108 -24.50 1.39 4.17
N TYR A 109 -23.59 0.93 5.03
CA TYR A 109 -23.84 -0.23 5.89
C TYR A 109 -24.82 0.16 7.01
N HIS A 110 -24.56 1.27 7.70
CA HIS A 110 -25.40 1.79 8.78
C HIS A 110 -26.51 2.73 8.30
N SER A 111 -27.37 2.27 7.38
CA SER A 111 -28.43 3.10 6.81
C SER A 111 -29.44 3.62 7.86
N ALA A 112 -29.54 2.94 9.00
CA ALA A 112 -30.39 3.33 10.12
C ALA A 112 -29.94 4.63 10.82
N LEU A 113 -28.68 5.05 10.65
CA LEU A 113 -28.16 6.31 11.20
C LEU A 113 -28.69 7.56 10.47
N GLY A 114 -29.45 7.39 9.38
CA GLY A 114 -30.13 8.49 8.69
C GLY A 114 -29.23 9.41 7.84
N VAL A 115 -27.92 9.18 7.82
CA VAL A 115 -26.98 9.91 6.94
C VAL A 115 -27.03 9.32 5.53
N ASN A 116 -27.45 10.13 4.56
CA ASN A 116 -27.40 9.74 3.14
C ASN A 116 -25.94 9.73 2.62
N PRO A 117 -25.36 8.58 2.24
CA PRO A 117 -23.99 8.50 1.75
C PRO A 117 -23.75 9.29 0.46
N GLU A 118 -24.77 9.50 -0.36
CA GLU A 118 -24.62 10.26 -1.62
C GLU A 118 -24.59 11.78 -1.39
N ALA A 119 -24.99 12.24 -0.21
CA ALA A 119 -24.91 13.64 0.20
C ALA A 119 -23.54 14.01 0.80
N ILE A 120 -22.66 13.02 1.05
CA ILE A 120 -21.29 13.25 1.52
C ILE A 120 -20.42 13.65 0.32
N ALA A 121 -19.87 14.86 0.39
CA ALA A 121 -19.08 15.46 -0.66
C ALA A 121 -17.78 14.67 -0.90
N MET A 122 -17.43 14.51 -2.18
CA MET A 122 -16.17 13.93 -2.60
C MET A 122 -15.27 15.06 -3.13
N PRO A 123 -14.19 15.42 -2.43
CA PRO A 123 -13.21 16.36 -2.95
C PRO A 123 -12.66 15.89 -4.31
N GLN A 124 -12.32 16.87 -5.16
CA GLN A 124 -11.51 16.57 -6.33
C GLN A 124 -10.13 16.07 -5.89
N GLY A 125 -9.57 15.11 -6.63
CA GLY A 125 -8.22 14.64 -6.32
C GLY A 125 -7.20 15.71 -6.69
N ASP A 126 -6.04 15.67 -6.06
CA ASP A 126 -4.91 16.49 -6.49
C ASP A 126 -4.45 16.03 -7.88
N ASP A 127 -3.95 16.95 -8.69
CA ASP A 127 -3.39 16.63 -10.00
C ASP A 127 -2.24 15.61 -9.87
N PRO A 128 -2.06 14.71 -10.86
CA PRO A 128 -0.96 13.77 -10.86
C PRO A 128 0.38 14.48 -10.67
N GLN A 129 1.17 14.05 -9.70
CA GLN A 129 2.47 14.65 -9.37
C GLN A 129 3.58 14.31 -10.37
N VAL A 130 3.31 13.50 -11.41
CA VAL A 130 4.32 13.03 -12.37
C VAL A 130 3.99 13.58 -13.75
N ASP A 131 4.88 14.40 -14.27
CA ASP A 131 4.84 14.91 -15.64
C ASP A 131 5.62 13.95 -16.57
N PRO A 132 5.20 13.74 -17.82
CA PRO A 132 6.03 13.07 -18.82
C PRO A 132 7.47 13.59 -18.92
N SER A 133 7.74 14.86 -18.58
CA SER A 133 9.11 15.41 -18.51
C SER A 133 9.94 14.85 -17.35
N ASP A 134 9.33 14.20 -16.37
CA ASP A 134 10.01 13.52 -15.27
C ASP A 134 10.53 12.12 -15.67
N MET A 135 10.25 11.69 -16.90
CA MET A 135 10.75 10.43 -17.43
C MET A 135 12.25 10.49 -17.66
N PHE A 136 12.97 9.47 -17.19
CA PHE A 136 14.42 9.39 -17.37
C PHE A 136 14.81 9.39 -18.85
N THR A 137 15.84 10.18 -19.19
CA THR A 137 16.49 10.12 -20.50
C THR A 137 17.32 8.84 -20.65
N PRO A 138 17.71 8.44 -21.89
CA PRO A 138 18.60 7.31 -22.10
C PRO A 138 19.93 7.43 -21.34
N GLU A 139 20.49 8.65 -21.26
CA GLU A 139 21.72 8.94 -20.53
C GLU A 139 21.52 8.76 -19.02
N GLU A 140 20.40 9.26 -18.48
CA GLU A 140 20.02 9.06 -17.08
C GLU A 140 19.85 7.59 -16.71
N ILE A 141 19.22 6.82 -17.59
CA ILE A 141 19.09 5.37 -17.41
C ILE A 141 20.46 4.70 -17.39
N GLN A 142 21.39 5.14 -18.24
CA GLN A 142 22.75 4.61 -18.25
C GLN A 142 23.50 4.98 -16.96
N ASP A 143 23.40 6.22 -16.48
CA ASP A 143 23.98 6.66 -15.21
C ASP A 143 23.48 5.79 -14.04
N LEU A 144 22.17 5.49 -14.01
CA LEU A 144 21.56 4.62 -12.99
C LEU A 144 22.08 3.17 -13.07
N ARG A 145 22.29 2.64 -14.28
CA ARG A 145 22.88 1.30 -14.48
C ARG A 145 24.31 1.25 -13.96
N ASP A 146 25.13 2.23 -14.35
CA ASP A 146 26.54 2.31 -13.96
C ASP A 146 26.70 2.53 -12.44
N ALA A 147 25.71 3.13 -11.78
CA ALA A 147 25.66 3.31 -10.34
C ALA A 147 25.31 2.03 -9.55
N CYS A 148 24.84 0.97 -10.20
CA CYS A 148 24.55 -0.30 -9.52
C CYS A 148 25.85 -1.00 -9.09
N THR A 149 25.96 -1.39 -7.81
CA THR A 149 27.18 -2.02 -7.26
C THR A 149 27.03 -3.52 -7.03
N ASN A 150 25.87 -4.10 -7.33
CA ASN A 150 25.59 -5.52 -7.16
C ASN A 150 24.46 -5.96 -8.10
N ALA A 151 24.46 -7.25 -8.45
CA ALA A 151 23.51 -7.82 -9.40
C ALA A 151 22.05 -7.77 -8.91
N ARG A 152 21.77 -7.76 -7.60
CA ARG A 152 20.40 -7.64 -7.07
C ARG A 152 19.80 -6.27 -7.34
N ASP A 153 20.58 -5.21 -7.12
CA ASP A 153 20.17 -3.83 -7.39
C ASP A 153 19.97 -3.60 -8.90
N GLU A 154 20.86 -4.15 -9.74
CA GLU A 154 20.71 -4.13 -11.20
C GLU A 154 19.43 -4.87 -11.66
N CYS A 155 19.20 -6.08 -11.14
CA CYS A 155 17.96 -6.83 -11.38
C CYS A 155 16.71 -6.04 -10.97
N LEU A 156 16.72 -5.41 -9.79
CA LEU A 156 15.61 -4.57 -9.32
C LEU A 156 15.39 -3.36 -10.25
N LEU A 157 16.46 -2.64 -10.60
CA LEU A 157 16.40 -1.47 -11.47
C LEU A 157 15.83 -1.84 -12.84
N GLU A 158 16.38 -2.87 -13.49
CA GLU A 158 15.93 -3.30 -14.81
C GLU A 158 14.49 -3.79 -14.80
N LEU A 159 14.05 -4.52 -13.77
CA LEU A 159 12.64 -4.90 -13.64
C LEU A 159 11.72 -3.68 -13.54
N MET A 160 12.10 -2.68 -12.75
CA MET A 160 11.31 -1.45 -12.60
C MET A 160 11.25 -0.63 -13.90
N LEU A 161 12.39 -0.43 -14.57
CA LEU A 161 12.51 0.35 -15.80
C LEU A 161 11.77 -0.30 -16.97
N ASN A 162 11.94 -1.61 -17.16
CA ASN A 162 11.46 -2.27 -18.37
C ASN A 162 10.01 -2.72 -18.28
N THR A 163 9.54 -3.12 -17.10
CA THR A 163 8.23 -3.78 -16.99
C THR A 163 7.08 -2.85 -16.58
N GLY A 164 7.41 -1.66 -16.07
CA GLY A 164 6.45 -0.70 -15.52
C GLY A 164 5.57 -1.26 -14.39
N GLN A 165 5.98 -2.39 -13.78
CA GLN A 165 5.19 -3.02 -12.73
C GLN A 165 5.21 -2.23 -11.43
N ARG A 166 4.13 -2.37 -10.66
CA ARG A 166 4.11 -1.87 -9.27
C ARG A 166 5.17 -2.60 -8.47
N VAL A 167 5.82 -1.87 -7.56
CA VAL A 167 6.86 -2.42 -6.67
C VAL A 167 6.41 -3.71 -5.97
N ARG A 168 5.15 -3.81 -5.54
CA ARG A 168 4.62 -5.02 -4.88
C ARG A 168 4.64 -6.24 -5.81
N ALA A 169 4.31 -6.07 -7.09
CA ALA A 169 4.31 -7.16 -8.06
C ALA A 169 5.72 -7.73 -8.26
N ILE A 170 6.72 -6.85 -8.37
CA ILE A 170 8.14 -7.23 -8.46
C ILE A 170 8.64 -7.83 -7.15
N GLN A 171 8.32 -7.22 -6.00
CA GLN A 171 8.70 -7.66 -4.67
C GLN A 171 8.28 -9.11 -4.38
N THR A 172 7.10 -9.51 -4.88
CA THR A 172 6.52 -10.84 -4.60
C THR A 172 6.99 -11.94 -5.53
N LEU A 173 7.80 -11.63 -6.55
CA LEU A 173 8.34 -12.64 -7.46
C LEU A 173 9.21 -13.62 -6.69
N ARG A 174 9.12 -14.90 -7.07
CA ARG A 174 9.96 -15.99 -6.57
C ARG A 174 10.89 -16.47 -7.68
N ILE A 175 11.92 -17.22 -7.33
CA ILE A 175 12.84 -17.84 -8.30
C ILE A 175 12.06 -18.67 -9.33
N LYS A 176 11.06 -19.46 -8.91
CA LYS A 176 10.21 -20.25 -9.82
C LYS A 176 9.27 -19.44 -10.71
N ASP A 177 9.11 -18.16 -10.45
CA ASP A 177 8.19 -17.29 -11.18
C ASP A 177 8.88 -16.48 -12.29
N VAL A 178 10.22 -16.54 -12.39
CA VAL A 178 11.01 -15.91 -13.46
C VAL A 178 11.60 -16.93 -14.42
N PHE A 179 11.57 -16.63 -15.72
CA PHE A 179 12.03 -17.51 -16.79
C PHE A 179 12.89 -16.70 -17.77
N PRO A 180 14.12 -16.32 -17.39
CA PRO A 180 14.98 -15.47 -18.21
C PRO A 180 15.23 -16.07 -19.59
N GLU A 181 15.49 -17.36 -19.72
CA GLU A 181 15.68 -18.04 -21.02
C GLU A 181 14.47 -17.92 -21.96
N ALA A 182 13.27 -17.81 -21.39
CA ALA A 182 12.03 -17.62 -22.14
C ALA A 182 11.61 -16.15 -22.23
N GLY A 183 12.43 -15.21 -21.75
CA GLY A 183 12.18 -13.77 -21.78
C GLY A 183 10.92 -13.33 -21.03
N ARG A 184 10.50 -14.07 -19.99
CA ARG A 184 9.21 -13.83 -19.32
C ARG A 184 9.25 -14.12 -17.82
N TYR A 185 8.26 -13.60 -17.11
CA TYR A 185 7.95 -13.96 -15.72
C TYR A 185 6.44 -14.13 -15.54
N ARG A 186 6.02 -14.63 -14.39
CA ARG A 186 4.62 -14.75 -13.98
C ARG A 186 4.44 -14.02 -12.65
N LEU A 187 3.35 -13.27 -12.50
CA LEU A 187 3.00 -12.69 -11.20
C LEU A 187 2.72 -13.82 -10.19
N ASN A 188 3.16 -13.62 -8.94
CA ASN A 188 2.96 -14.62 -7.89
C ASN A 188 1.46 -14.74 -7.55
N PRO A 189 0.79 -15.85 -7.89
CA PRO A 189 -0.65 -15.99 -7.69
C PRO A 189 -1.03 -16.13 -6.20
N GLU A 190 -0.07 -16.47 -5.34
CA GLU A 190 -0.26 -16.66 -3.90
C GLU A 190 -0.01 -15.36 -3.12
N ALA A 191 0.39 -14.27 -3.79
CA ALA A 191 0.75 -13.04 -3.12
C ALA A 191 -0.44 -12.10 -2.87
N ASP A 192 -0.56 -11.66 -1.63
CA ASP A 192 -1.50 -10.60 -1.26
C ASP A 192 -1.07 -9.22 -1.80
N GLY A 193 -2.08 -8.39 -2.06
CA GLY A 193 -1.89 -6.99 -2.43
C GLY A 193 -1.61 -6.74 -3.91
N LEU A 194 -1.79 -7.73 -4.78
CA LEU A 194 -1.62 -7.58 -6.23
C LEU A 194 -2.81 -6.91 -6.95
N LYS A 195 -3.88 -6.56 -6.23
CA LYS A 195 -5.11 -5.95 -6.79
C LYS A 195 -5.67 -6.76 -7.98
N SER A 196 -5.74 -8.09 -7.82
CA SER A 196 -6.20 -9.03 -8.86
C SER A 196 -5.34 -9.04 -10.13
N ALA A 197 -4.10 -8.53 -10.08
CA ALA A 197 -3.16 -8.64 -11.19
C ALA A 197 -2.61 -10.06 -11.27
N GLU A 198 -2.78 -10.70 -12.43
CA GLU A 198 -2.39 -12.10 -12.65
C GLU A 198 -1.73 -12.31 -14.02
N GLY A 199 -1.14 -13.50 -14.20
CA GLY A 199 -0.68 -14.01 -15.49
C GLY A 199 0.79 -13.74 -15.80
N ARG A 200 1.17 -14.07 -17.04
CA ARG A 200 2.55 -13.95 -17.55
C ARG A 200 2.80 -12.57 -18.15
N ARG A 201 4.06 -12.12 -18.09
CA ARG A 201 4.52 -10.83 -18.60
C ARG A 201 5.92 -10.98 -19.21
N PRO A 202 6.29 -10.17 -20.22
CA PRO A 202 7.64 -10.17 -20.78
C PRO A 202 8.63 -9.53 -19.81
N LEU A 203 9.87 -10.03 -19.78
CA LEU A 203 10.99 -9.42 -19.05
C LEU A 203 11.57 -8.21 -19.80
N LEU A 204 11.39 -8.16 -21.12
CA LEU A 204 11.93 -7.08 -21.98
C LEU A 204 13.44 -6.93 -21.75
N GLY A 205 13.97 -5.71 -21.57
CA GLY A 205 15.40 -5.48 -21.34
C GLY A 205 15.95 -6.08 -20.04
N ALA A 206 15.09 -6.51 -19.10
CA ALA A 206 15.52 -7.04 -17.81
C ALA A 206 16.03 -8.49 -17.85
N GLN A 207 15.96 -9.17 -19.00
CA GLN A 207 16.28 -10.60 -19.10
C GLN A 207 17.67 -10.96 -18.57
N ASN A 208 18.69 -10.20 -18.94
CA ASN A 208 20.07 -10.48 -18.53
C ASN A 208 20.27 -10.25 -17.03
N ALA A 209 19.85 -9.09 -16.52
CA ALA A 209 19.98 -8.76 -15.10
C ALA A 209 19.24 -9.76 -14.20
N VAL A 210 18.06 -10.23 -14.62
CA VAL A 210 17.31 -11.26 -13.90
C VAL A 210 18.04 -12.60 -13.90
N ARG A 211 18.60 -13.04 -15.03
CA ARG A 211 19.38 -14.28 -15.11
C ARG A 211 20.61 -14.21 -14.21
N ASP A 212 21.41 -13.15 -14.37
CA ASP A 212 22.67 -12.98 -13.66
C ASP A 212 22.47 -12.90 -12.14
N TRP A 213 21.36 -12.30 -11.67
CA TRP A 213 21.01 -12.31 -10.26
C TRP A 213 20.45 -13.66 -9.79
N ALA A 214 19.57 -14.31 -10.56
CA ALA A 214 19.02 -15.62 -10.20
C ALA A 214 20.13 -16.68 -10.02
N GLU A 215 21.17 -16.64 -10.85
CA GLU A 215 22.35 -17.52 -10.72
C GLU A 215 23.17 -17.24 -9.46
N LYS A 216 23.33 -15.97 -9.09
CA LYS A 216 24.09 -15.52 -7.91
C LYS A 216 23.24 -15.50 -6.63
N HIS A 217 21.95 -15.82 -6.72
CA HIS A 217 21.03 -15.72 -5.61
C HIS A 217 21.49 -16.65 -4.46
N PRO A 218 21.47 -16.18 -3.20
CA PRO A 218 21.95 -16.99 -2.06
C PRO A 218 21.19 -18.30 -1.86
N GLN A 219 19.96 -18.38 -2.38
CA GLN A 219 19.10 -19.56 -2.39
C GLN A 219 18.65 -19.86 -3.83
N SER A 220 19.57 -19.92 -4.79
CA SER A 220 19.25 -20.14 -6.21
C SER A 220 18.65 -21.52 -6.50
N ASP A 221 18.86 -22.49 -5.61
CA ASP A 221 18.30 -23.84 -5.64
C ASP A 221 16.91 -23.94 -4.99
N ASN A 222 16.48 -22.92 -4.25
CA ASN A 222 15.15 -22.87 -3.63
C ASN A 222 14.15 -22.18 -4.58
N PRO A 223 13.25 -22.92 -5.26
CA PRO A 223 12.28 -22.34 -6.17
C PRO A 223 11.29 -21.38 -5.49
N ASP A 224 11.04 -21.57 -4.19
CA ASP A 224 10.10 -20.77 -3.41
C ASP A 224 10.70 -19.51 -2.80
N ALA A 225 12.04 -19.37 -2.82
CA ALA A 225 12.71 -18.16 -2.37
C ALA A 225 12.24 -16.96 -3.19
N TYR A 226 12.04 -15.82 -2.53
CA TYR A 226 11.78 -14.57 -3.22
C TYR A 226 12.96 -14.20 -4.11
N LEU A 227 12.68 -13.62 -5.26
CA LEU A 227 13.71 -13.17 -6.20
C LEU A 227 14.54 -12.05 -5.58
N LEU A 228 13.88 -11.11 -4.89
CA LEU A 228 14.55 -9.96 -4.28
C LEU A 228 14.62 -10.15 -2.77
N THR A 229 15.80 -10.54 -2.30
CA THR A 229 16.12 -10.77 -0.88
C THR A 229 17.18 -9.79 -0.39
N ARG A 230 17.46 -9.82 0.91
CA ARG A 230 18.60 -9.12 1.52
C ARG A 230 19.92 -9.63 0.90
N LEU A 231 20.87 -8.73 0.65
CA LEU A 231 22.20 -9.16 0.19
C LEU A 231 22.95 -9.88 1.33
N PRO A 232 23.75 -10.92 1.03
CA PRO A 232 24.56 -11.62 2.02
C PRO A 232 25.49 -10.72 2.83
N SER A 233 26.02 -9.65 2.21
CA SER A 233 26.88 -8.67 2.88
C SER A 233 26.20 -7.92 4.02
N TYR A 234 24.86 -7.90 4.04
CA TYR A 234 24.11 -7.34 5.14
C TYR A 234 23.76 -8.39 6.19
N ALA A 235 23.96 -9.70 5.99
CA ALA A 235 23.56 -10.71 6.97
C ALA A 235 24.13 -10.41 8.36
N ASP A 236 23.32 -10.59 9.42
CA ASP A 236 23.80 -10.38 10.79
C ASP A 236 24.93 -11.37 11.08
N PRO A 237 26.14 -10.90 11.47
CA PRO A 237 27.24 -11.77 11.87
C PRO A 237 26.88 -12.75 13.00
N ASN A 238 25.85 -12.44 13.79
CA ASN A 238 25.39 -13.24 14.92
C ASN A 238 24.21 -14.17 14.57
N GLY A 239 23.80 -14.22 13.29
CA GLY A 239 22.76 -15.13 12.82
C GLY A 239 21.33 -14.77 13.28
N ASN A 240 21.08 -13.53 13.71
CA ASN A 240 19.72 -13.09 14.02
C ASN A 240 18.94 -12.85 12.71
N THR A 241 18.22 -13.88 12.26
CA THR A 241 17.38 -13.85 11.06
C THR A 241 15.90 -13.58 11.38
N GLU A 242 15.56 -13.20 12.61
CA GLU A 242 14.16 -12.99 13.05
C GLU A 242 13.43 -11.84 12.32
N ARG A 243 14.18 -11.00 11.60
CA ARG A 243 13.66 -9.97 10.69
C ARG A 243 14.52 -10.01 9.42
N ASP A 244 13.94 -10.39 8.29
CA ASP A 244 14.62 -10.50 6.99
C ASP A 244 15.55 -11.72 6.85
N GLY A 245 15.02 -12.91 7.14
CA GLY A 245 15.64 -14.19 6.78
C GLY A 245 15.92 -14.32 5.27
N PRO A 246 16.79 -15.24 4.84
CA PRO A 246 17.15 -15.41 3.42
C PRO A 246 15.95 -15.80 2.52
N ASP A 247 14.87 -16.25 3.15
CA ASP A 247 13.58 -16.66 2.60
C ASP A 247 12.51 -15.55 2.64
N GLU A 248 12.81 -14.37 3.19
CA GLU A 248 11.89 -13.23 3.24
C GLU A 248 12.10 -12.26 2.07
N ALA A 249 11.00 -11.76 1.52
CA ALA A 249 11.03 -10.74 0.49
C ALA A 249 11.59 -9.43 1.05
N LEU A 250 12.46 -8.76 0.29
CA LEU A 250 12.96 -7.45 0.63
C LEU A 250 11.78 -6.47 0.86
N GLY A 251 11.71 -5.84 2.04
CA GLY A 251 10.63 -4.90 2.36
C GLY A 251 10.54 -3.72 1.37
N GLN A 252 9.34 -3.18 1.13
CA GLN A 252 9.15 -2.09 0.14
C GLN A 252 9.95 -0.83 0.48
N GLN A 253 10.16 -0.53 1.77
CA GLN A 253 11.02 0.57 2.18
C GLN A 253 12.48 0.30 1.84
N ALA A 254 12.96 -0.94 2.00
CA ALA A 254 14.31 -1.32 1.62
C ALA A 254 14.51 -1.28 0.09
N ILE A 255 13.51 -1.68 -0.69
CA ILE A 255 13.49 -1.50 -2.15
C ILE A 255 13.59 -0.02 -2.52
N ARG A 256 12.73 0.85 -1.95
CA ARG A 256 12.80 2.31 -2.20
C ARG A 256 14.15 2.88 -1.81
N GLY A 257 14.69 2.49 -0.66
CA GLY A 257 16.01 2.92 -0.21
C GLY A 257 17.13 2.44 -1.15
N ALA A 258 17.02 1.24 -1.72
CA ALA A 258 17.97 0.77 -2.73
C ALA A 258 17.93 1.63 -4.00
N LEU A 259 16.74 1.92 -4.52
CA LEU A 259 16.56 2.80 -5.69
C LEU A 259 17.07 4.22 -5.41
N GLN A 260 16.79 4.79 -4.24
CA GLN A 260 17.31 6.11 -3.83
C GLN A 260 18.83 6.13 -3.72
N ARG A 261 19.47 5.06 -3.23
CA ARG A 261 20.94 4.95 -3.21
C ARG A 261 21.53 4.81 -4.61
N ILE A 262 20.84 4.14 -5.53
CA ILE A 262 21.26 4.09 -6.96
C ILE A 262 21.18 5.50 -7.55
N ALA A 263 20.05 6.19 -7.40
CA ALA A 263 19.87 7.57 -7.87
C ALA A 263 20.94 8.52 -7.32
N ALA A 264 21.15 8.53 -6.00
CA ALA A 264 22.15 9.39 -5.37
C ALA A 264 23.58 9.14 -5.90
N ARG A 265 23.94 7.89 -6.19
CA ARG A 265 25.24 7.53 -6.79
C ARG A 265 25.35 7.96 -8.25
N ALA A 266 24.23 7.94 -8.98
CA ALA A 266 24.12 8.45 -10.34
C ALA A 266 24.04 9.99 -10.41
N GLY A 267 24.09 10.70 -9.27
CA GLY A 267 23.97 12.16 -9.22
C GLY A 267 22.54 12.67 -9.45
N ARG A 268 21.52 11.87 -9.09
CA ARG A 268 20.09 12.15 -9.26
C ARG A 268 19.35 12.20 -7.93
#